data_AF-A0A510DZJ9-F1
#
_entry.id   AF-A0A510DZJ9-F1
#
_cell.length_a   1.000
_cell.length_b   1.000
_cell.length_c   1.000
_cell.angle_alpha   90.00
_cell.angle_beta   90.00
_cell.angle_gamma   90.00
#
_symmetry.space_group_name_H-M   'P 1'
#
loop_
_entity.id
_entity.type
_entity.pdbx_description
1 polymer ?
#
loop_
_entity_poly.entity_id
_entity_poly.type
_entity_poly.pdbx_seq_one_letter_code
_entity_poly.pdbx_strand_id
1 'polypeptide(L)'
;MTLAPSVTVIEIYVILVVFILCYKGAIHPHPCGWGLQPPLNPQDKNHFYLLIGGEQRCGVLSEIIYNFIKKASEDQRKNEEEFLVDLLLSARTSGTDNLLLKLIDYHLKEGEKEEGKGNLIEAGENYWLSLSYTLKLVALKENLEINDYPSYYSLVEYLSYRTQDPSLIIDFVNAEKLHGEYHPRPQGEGFDIRRDHVIALIRKIKENILKIQ
;
A
#
# COMPACT_ATOMS: atom_id res chain seq x y z
N MET A 1 18.13 -23.87 -28.79
CA MET A 1 16.99 -23.76 -27.86
C MET A 1 17.54 -23.81 -26.45
N THR A 2 17.78 -22.65 -25.86
CA THR A 2 18.22 -22.51 -24.47
C THR A 2 16.97 -22.32 -23.62
N LEU A 3 16.69 -23.28 -22.75
CA LEU A 3 15.60 -23.23 -21.78
C LEU A 3 15.92 -22.14 -20.75
N ALA A 4 14.98 -21.21 -20.55
CA ALA A 4 15.04 -20.21 -19.50
C ALA A 4 15.01 -20.90 -18.12
N PRO A 5 15.80 -20.47 -17.13
CA PRO A 5 15.72 -21.02 -15.78
C PRO A 5 14.39 -20.59 -15.15
N SER A 6 13.67 -21.61 -14.68
CA SER A 6 12.36 -21.55 -14.03
C SER A 6 12.35 -20.74 -12.75
N VAL A 7 11.17 -20.17 -12.46
CA VAL A 7 10.71 -19.26 -11.39
C VAL A 7 10.96 -19.72 -9.94
N THR A 8 11.80 -20.71 -9.67
CA THR A 8 11.83 -21.41 -8.38
C THR A 8 12.82 -20.87 -7.34
N VAL A 9 13.73 -19.95 -7.67
CA VAL A 9 14.77 -19.49 -6.73
C VAL A 9 14.40 -18.20 -5.98
N ILE A 10 13.60 -17.33 -6.60
CA ILE A 10 13.25 -16.02 -6.02
C ILE A 10 12.18 -16.16 -4.91
N GLU A 11 11.19 -17.02 -5.09
CA GLU A 11 10.13 -17.26 -4.10
C GLU A 11 10.66 -17.84 -2.78
N ILE A 12 11.68 -18.71 -2.84
CA ILE A 12 12.28 -19.32 -1.65
C ILE A 12 13.05 -18.28 -0.82
N TYR A 13 13.72 -17.32 -1.45
CA TYR A 13 14.44 -16.26 -0.73
C TYR A 13 13.50 -15.25 -0.08
N VAL A 14 12.39 -14.87 -0.73
CA VAL A 14 11.42 -13.94 -0.16
C VAL A 14 10.72 -14.55 1.07
N ILE A 15 10.36 -15.83 1.01
CA ILE A 15 9.74 -16.54 2.15
C ILE A 15 10.75 -16.69 3.32
N LEU A 16 12.04 -16.92 3.03
CA LEU A 16 13.05 -17.06 4.08
C LEU A 16 13.35 -15.72 4.79
N VAL A 17 13.33 -14.60 4.07
CA VAL A 17 13.57 -13.25 4.63
C VAL A 17 12.43 -12.83 5.57
N VAL A 18 11.18 -13.16 5.25
CA VAL A 18 10.03 -12.88 6.13
C VAL A 18 10.10 -13.68 7.44
N PHE A 19 10.65 -14.90 7.43
CA PHE A 19 10.77 -15.73 8.64
C PHE A 19 11.89 -15.28 9.59
N ILE A 20 12.99 -14.70 9.08
CA ILE A 20 14.14 -14.30 9.91
C ILE A 20 13.84 -13.02 10.71
N LEU A 21 12.97 -12.13 10.21
CA LEU A 21 12.67 -10.84 10.83
C LEU A 21 11.80 -10.91 12.10
N CYS A 22 11.22 -12.08 12.41
CA CYS A 22 10.33 -12.25 13.57
C CYS A 22 11.05 -12.61 14.89
N TYR A 23 12.37 -12.82 14.88
CA TYR A 23 13.12 -13.32 16.04
C TYR A 23 14.31 -12.44 16.41
N LYS A 24 14.05 -11.34 17.15
CA LYS A 24 14.83 -10.84 18.31
C LYS A 24 14.32 -9.45 18.71
N GLY A 25 13.63 -9.40 19.84
CA GLY A 25 13.04 -8.16 20.35
C GLY A 25 14.04 -7.26 21.09
N ALA A 26 13.81 -5.95 20.97
CA ALA A 26 14.16 -4.92 21.94
C ALA A 26 13.11 -3.80 21.81
N ILE A 27 12.63 -3.28 22.94
CA ILE A 27 11.50 -2.32 23.02
C ILE A 27 12.07 -0.94 23.40
N HIS A 28 11.71 0.12 22.67
CA HIS A 28 12.02 1.51 23.03
C HIS A 28 10.86 2.45 22.62
N PRO A 29 10.30 3.27 23.52
CA PRO A 29 9.13 4.09 23.22
C PRO A 29 9.50 5.38 22.45
N HIS A 30 8.76 5.72 21.39
CA HIS A 30 8.86 7.02 20.71
C HIS A 30 7.47 7.50 20.21
N PRO A 31 7.18 8.81 20.25
CA PRO A 31 6.00 9.41 19.63
C PRO A 31 6.26 9.77 18.16
N CYS A 32 5.20 9.74 17.32
CA CYS A 32 5.07 10.30 15.96
C CYS A 32 5.23 9.33 14.77
N GLY A 33 4.18 9.29 13.93
CA GLY A 33 4.19 9.19 12.45
C GLY A 33 4.74 7.92 11.79
N TRP A 34 4.13 7.52 10.68
CA TRP A 34 4.68 6.47 9.82
C TRP A 34 5.78 7.03 8.91
N GLY A 35 6.84 6.26 8.76
CA GLY A 35 8.02 6.56 7.95
C GLY A 35 9.18 5.64 8.34
N LEU A 36 9.96 5.17 7.36
CA LEU A 36 11.22 4.47 7.59
C LEU A 36 12.25 5.48 8.11
N GLN A 37 12.61 5.39 9.40
CA GLN A 37 13.62 6.27 9.98
C GLN A 37 15.02 5.66 9.87
N PRO A 38 16.07 6.48 9.62
CA PRO A 38 17.45 6.07 9.84
C PRO A 38 17.66 5.72 11.32
N PRO A 39 18.71 4.95 11.65
CA PRO A 39 18.95 4.45 13.00
C PRO A 39 19.05 5.58 14.03
N LEU A 40 18.27 5.46 15.11
CA LEU A 40 18.21 6.42 16.22
C LEU A 40 19.50 6.44 17.06
N ASN A 41 20.36 5.43 16.92
CA ASN A 41 21.66 5.32 17.59
C ASN A 41 22.79 5.43 16.57
N PRO A 42 23.77 6.34 16.73
CA PRO A 42 24.93 6.47 15.84
C PRO A 42 25.80 5.21 15.73
N GLN A 43 25.62 4.22 16.61
CA GLN A 43 26.30 2.91 16.55
C GLN A 43 25.54 1.87 15.70
N ASP A 44 24.26 2.09 15.39
CA ASP A 44 23.39 1.18 14.61
C ASP A 44 23.38 1.53 13.11
N LYS A 45 24.53 1.89 12.54
CA LYS A 45 24.63 2.49 11.20
C LYS A 45 24.08 1.66 10.03
N ASN A 46 23.73 0.39 10.24
CA ASN A 46 23.36 -0.57 9.19
C ASN A 46 21.94 -1.15 9.35
N HIS A 47 21.12 -0.58 10.22
CA HIS A 47 19.81 -1.13 10.59
C HIS A 47 18.68 -0.15 10.25
N PHE A 48 17.72 -0.60 9.43
CA PHE A 48 16.49 0.12 9.13
C PHE A 48 15.31 -0.54 9.86
N TYR A 49 14.46 0.28 10.45
CA TYR A 49 13.39 -0.15 11.34
C TYR A 49 12.05 -0.20 10.60
N LEU A 50 11.49 -1.40 10.43
CA LEU A 50 10.11 -1.57 10.00
C LEU A 50 9.20 -1.50 11.24
N LEU A 51 8.49 -0.39 11.39
CA LEU A 51 7.52 -0.18 12.47
C LEU A 51 6.16 -0.76 12.06
N ILE A 52 5.78 -1.88 12.65
CA ILE A 52 4.44 -2.47 12.49
C ILE A 52 3.66 -2.24 13.79
N GLY A 53 2.54 -1.52 13.72
CA GLY A 53 1.77 -1.08 14.90
C GLY A 53 1.05 -2.21 15.65
N GLY A 54 1.15 -2.17 16.99
CA GLY A 54 0.44 -3.03 17.95
C GLY A 54 1.38 -4.04 18.64
N GLU A 55 1.99 -3.63 19.74
CA GLU A 55 3.19 -4.23 20.37
C GLU A 55 4.45 -4.12 19.50
N GLN A 56 5.33 -3.19 19.87
CA GLN A 56 6.60 -2.91 19.19
C GLN A 56 7.50 -4.15 19.14
N ARG A 57 7.44 -4.88 18.03
CA ARG A 57 8.58 -5.66 17.53
C ARG A 57 9.09 -4.96 16.30
N CYS A 58 10.23 -4.31 16.43
CA CYS A 58 10.90 -3.74 15.28
C CYS A 58 11.61 -4.86 14.53
N GLY A 59 11.11 -5.22 13.35
CA GLY A 59 11.87 -6.03 12.42
C GLY A 59 13.02 -5.18 11.90
N VAL A 60 14.25 -5.66 12.07
CA VAL A 60 15.43 -4.98 11.55
C VAL A 60 15.78 -5.57 10.20
N LEU A 61 15.50 -4.82 9.13
CA LEU A 61 15.97 -5.16 7.79
C LEU A 61 17.44 -4.74 7.66
N SER A 62 18.29 -5.62 7.13
CA SER A 62 19.64 -5.22 6.75
C SER A 62 19.57 -4.21 5.60
N GLU A 63 20.50 -3.26 5.58
CA GLU A 63 20.61 -2.26 4.51
C GLU A 63 20.63 -2.88 3.11
N ILE A 64 21.27 -4.05 2.96
CA ILE A 64 21.32 -4.80 1.69
C ILE A 64 19.90 -5.16 1.21
N ILE A 65 19.06 -5.70 2.11
CA ILE A 65 17.70 -6.09 1.76
C ILE A 65 16.82 -4.87 1.57
N TYR A 66 16.97 -3.83 2.41
CA TYR A 66 16.21 -2.59 2.25
C TYR A 66 16.47 -1.94 0.89
N ASN A 67 17.74 -1.77 0.50
CA ASN A 67 18.10 -1.17 -0.78
C ASN A 67 17.61 -2.02 -1.97
N PHE A 68 17.57 -3.35 -1.81
CA PHE A 68 16.97 -4.23 -2.81
C PHE A 68 15.46 -4.00 -2.96
N ILE A 69 14.72 -3.94 -1.84
CA ILE A 69 13.27 -3.66 -1.84
C ILE A 69 12.99 -2.29 -2.44
N LYS A 70 13.70 -1.26 -1.99
CA LYS A 70 13.56 0.10 -2.50
C LYS A 70 13.80 0.16 -4.01
N LYS A 71 14.87 -0.49 -4.49
CA LYS A 71 15.15 -0.50 -5.93
C LYS A 71 14.05 -1.22 -6.72
N ALA A 72 13.57 -2.35 -6.21
CA ALA A 72 12.50 -3.12 -6.83
C ALA A 72 11.15 -2.38 -6.83
N SER A 73 10.86 -1.60 -5.78
CA SER A 73 9.64 -0.79 -5.70
C SER A 73 9.69 0.39 -6.68
N GLU A 74 10.84 1.09 -6.76
CA GLU A 74 11.10 2.14 -7.76
C GLU A 74 10.92 1.63 -9.19
N ASP A 75 11.47 0.45 -9.51
CA ASP A 75 11.36 -0.16 -10.84
C ASP A 75 9.90 -0.49 -11.21
N GLN A 76 9.03 -0.70 -10.22
CA GLN A 76 7.58 -0.92 -10.39
C GLN A 76 6.72 0.34 -10.23
N ARG A 77 7.32 1.50 -9.96
CA ARG A 77 6.61 2.74 -9.63
C ARG A 77 5.63 2.58 -8.45
N LYS A 78 6.12 2.01 -7.36
CA LYS A 78 5.41 1.82 -6.09
C LYS A 78 6.30 2.23 -4.92
N ASN A 79 5.71 2.75 -3.84
CA ASN A 79 6.42 2.80 -2.56
C ASN A 79 6.75 1.39 -2.05
N GLU A 80 7.65 1.32 -1.08
CA GLU A 80 8.09 0.06 -0.50
C GLU A 80 6.93 -0.74 0.13
N GLU A 81 5.93 -0.06 0.70
CA GLU A 81 4.78 -0.73 1.32
C GLU A 81 3.89 -1.41 0.29
N GLU A 82 3.48 -0.72 -0.78
CA GLU A 82 2.71 -1.29 -1.88
C GLU A 82 3.41 -2.50 -2.51
N PHE A 83 4.72 -2.38 -2.73
CA PHE A 83 5.52 -3.47 -3.26
C PHE A 83 5.52 -4.69 -2.32
N LEU A 84 5.71 -4.49 -1.01
CA LEU A 84 5.68 -5.57 -0.03
C LEU A 84 4.28 -6.18 0.10
N VAL A 85 3.22 -5.38 0.07
CA VAL A 85 1.85 -5.90 0.06
C VAL A 85 1.61 -6.76 -1.16
N ASP A 86 2.04 -6.35 -2.35
CA ASP A 86 1.88 -7.16 -3.57
C ASP A 86 2.61 -8.51 -3.45
N LEU A 87 3.84 -8.51 -2.93
CA LEU A 87 4.57 -9.75 -2.65
C LEU A 87 3.84 -10.64 -1.63
N LEU A 88 3.23 -10.05 -0.60
CA LEU A 88 2.45 -10.80 0.39
C LEU A 88 1.19 -11.38 -0.24
N LEU A 89 0.49 -10.63 -1.09
CA LEU A 89 -0.71 -11.12 -1.78
C LEU A 89 -0.38 -12.25 -2.76
N SER A 90 0.79 -12.21 -3.41
CA SER A 90 1.23 -13.28 -4.31
C SER A 90 1.71 -14.53 -3.55
N ALA A 91 2.30 -14.36 -2.36
CA ALA A 91 2.91 -15.47 -1.61
C ALA A 91 1.92 -16.26 -0.74
N ARG A 92 0.76 -15.69 -0.38
CA ARG A 92 -0.23 -16.35 0.48
C ARG A 92 -1.64 -15.99 0.09
N THR A 93 -2.55 -16.95 0.21
CA THR A 93 -3.99 -16.74 0.00
C THR A 93 -4.75 -16.57 1.31
N SER A 94 -4.38 -17.31 2.35
CA SER A 94 -5.08 -17.25 3.64
C SER A 94 -4.82 -15.91 4.35
N GLY A 95 -5.90 -15.24 4.76
CA GLY A 95 -5.87 -14.01 5.58
C GLY A 95 -5.44 -12.73 4.86
N THR A 96 -5.33 -12.75 3.53
CA THR A 96 -5.04 -11.55 2.72
C THR A 96 -6.17 -10.54 2.73
N ASP A 97 -7.42 -11.00 2.79
CA ASP A 97 -8.58 -10.13 2.89
C ASP A 97 -8.59 -9.34 4.21
N ASN A 98 -8.31 -10.01 5.33
CA ASN A 98 -8.18 -9.35 6.63
C ASN A 98 -6.98 -8.38 6.68
N LEU A 99 -5.87 -8.69 6.01
CA LEU A 99 -4.75 -7.76 5.88
C LEU A 99 -5.20 -6.49 5.13
N LEU A 100 -5.81 -6.66 3.96
CA LEU A 100 -6.29 -5.54 3.15
C LEU A 100 -7.31 -4.68 3.90
N LEU A 101 -8.29 -5.29 4.58
CA LEU A 101 -9.26 -4.57 5.41
C LEU A 101 -8.57 -3.69 6.47
N LYS A 102 -7.58 -4.24 7.17
CA LYS A 102 -6.84 -3.48 8.18
C LYS A 102 -6.04 -2.33 7.58
N LEU A 103 -5.40 -2.55 6.43
CA LEU A 103 -4.62 -1.51 5.75
C LEU A 103 -5.52 -0.40 5.20
N ILE A 104 -6.70 -0.73 4.67
CA ILE A 104 -7.70 0.26 4.21
C ILE A 104 -8.05 1.22 5.36
N ASP A 105 -8.44 0.69 6.51
CA ASP A 105 -8.83 1.49 7.68
C ASP A 105 -7.65 2.27 8.27
N TYR A 106 -6.48 1.64 8.27
CA TYR A 106 -5.26 2.23 8.79
C TYR A 106 -4.84 3.47 7.98
N HIS A 107 -4.78 3.35 6.64
CA HIS A 107 -4.40 4.48 5.79
C HIS A 107 -5.46 5.57 5.72
N LEU A 108 -6.76 5.27 5.85
CA LEU A 108 -7.77 6.34 6.00
C LEU A 108 -7.46 7.22 7.21
N LYS A 109 -7.19 6.60 8.36
CA LYS A 109 -6.90 7.31 9.62
C LYS A 109 -5.61 8.12 9.54
N GLU A 110 -4.59 7.60 8.88
CA GLU A 110 -3.33 8.33 8.73
C GLU A 110 -3.41 9.43 7.69
N GLY A 111 -4.21 9.24 6.62
CA GLY A 111 -4.58 10.31 5.70
C GLY A 111 -5.23 11.49 6.42
N GLU A 112 -6.26 11.23 7.23
CA GLU A 112 -6.95 12.24 8.05
C GLU A 112 -6.00 12.95 9.02
N LYS A 113 -5.09 12.20 9.63
CA LYS A 113 -4.12 12.72 10.60
C LYS A 113 -3.06 13.62 9.94
N GLU A 114 -2.52 13.22 8.79
CA GLU A 114 -1.55 14.03 8.04
C GLU A 114 -2.22 15.27 7.44
N GLU A 115 -3.46 15.14 6.97
CA GLU A 115 -4.28 16.28 6.53
C GLU A 115 -4.47 17.29 7.66
N GLY A 116 -4.85 16.82 8.86
CA GLY A 116 -5.02 17.67 10.04
C GLY A 116 -3.75 18.41 10.47
N LYS A 117 -2.56 17.94 10.05
CA LYS A 117 -1.27 18.62 10.25
C LYS A 117 -0.89 19.56 9.10
N GLY A 118 -1.65 19.57 8.01
CA GLY A 118 -1.32 20.30 6.77
C GLY A 118 -0.32 19.59 5.86
N ASN A 119 0.00 18.32 6.13
CA ASN A 119 0.93 17.51 5.31
C ASN A 119 0.18 16.88 4.13
N LEU A 120 -0.24 17.71 3.16
CA LEU A 120 -1.18 17.28 2.12
C LEU A 120 -0.60 16.25 1.13
N ILE A 121 0.74 16.18 0.98
CA ILE A 121 1.39 15.15 0.16
C ILE A 121 1.22 13.80 0.82
N GLU A 122 1.65 13.66 2.07
CA GLU A 122 1.55 12.43 2.86
C GLU A 122 0.09 12.03 3.09
N ALA A 123 -0.81 13.00 3.28
CA ALA A 123 -2.24 12.73 3.35
C ALA A 123 -2.78 12.12 2.06
N GLY A 124 -2.39 12.70 0.91
CA GLY A 124 -2.78 12.21 -0.41
C GLY A 124 -2.29 10.79 -0.68
N GLU A 125 -1.04 10.47 -0.34
CA GLU A 125 -0.51 9.11 -0.46
C GLU A 125 -1.30 8.11 0.38
N ASN A 126 -1.61 8.44 1.64
CA ASN A 126 -2.41 7.56 2.49
C ASN A 126 -3.83 7.34 1.93
N TYR A 127 -4.48 8.40 1.43
CA TYR A 127 -5.77 8.26 0.77
C TYR A 127 -5.70 7.38 -0.48
N TRP A 128 -4.64 7.52 -1.29
CA TRP A 128 -4.37 6.66 -2.43
C TRP A 128 -4.17 5.19 -2.01
N LEU A 129 -3.33 4.92 -1.01
CA LEU A 129 -3.07 3.57 -0.49
C LEU A 129 -4.36 2.89 -0.01
N SER A 130 -5.20 3.61 0.71
CA SER A 130 -6.49 3.08 1.14
C SER A 130 -7.39 2.69 -0.05
N LEU A 131 -7.45 3.54 -1.08
CA LEU A 131 -8.19 3.24 -2.30
C LEU A 131 -7.59 2.05 -3.06
N SER A 132 -6.27 2.01 -3.21
CA SER A 132 -5.58 0.95 -3.95
C SER A 132 -5.81 -0.41 -3.28
N TYR A 133 -5.75 -0.49 -1.96
CA TYR A 133 -6.06 -1.70 -1.20
C TYR A 133 -7.54 -2.07 -1.23
N THR A 134 -8.43 -1.08 -1.27
CA THR A 134 -9.86 -1.32 -1.50
C THR A 134 -10.10 -1.99 -2.86
N LEU A 135 -9.43 -1.51 -3.92
CA LEU A 135 -9.51 -2.09 -5.25
C LEU A 135 -8.87 -3.49 -5.31
N LYS A 136 -7.73 -3.72 -4.64
CA LYS A 136 -7.13 -5.05 -4.51
C LYS A 136 -8.04 -6.03 -3.78
N LEU A 137 -8.78 -5.58 -2.76
CA LEU A 137 -9.76 -6.42 -2.06
C LEU A 137 -10.92 -6.81 -2.99
N VAL A 138 -11.41 -5.89 -3.82
CA VAL A 138 -12.41 -6.21 -4.86
C VAL A 138 -11.85 -7.24 -5.84
N ALA A 139 -10.65 -7.00 -6.37
CA ALA A 139 -10.00 -7.91 -7.30
C ALA A 139 -9.87 -9.32 -6.70
N LEU A 140 -9.43 -9.43 -5.44
CA LEU A 140 -9.36 -10.68 -4.70
C LEU A 140 -10.72 -11.39 -4.60
N LYS A 141 -11.80 -10.66 -4.29
CA LYS A 141 -13.15 -11.24 -4.14
C LYS A 141 -13.78 -11.63 -5.49
N GLU A 142 -13.43 -10.95 -6.56
CA GLU A 142 -13.92 -11.21 -7.93
C GLU A 142 -12.99 -12.15 -8.71
N ASN A 143 -11.90 -12.66 -8.10
CA ASN A 143 -10.87 -13.48 -8.74
C ASN A 143 -10.28 -12.80 -10.00
N LEU A 144 -9.96 -11.51 -9.87
CA LEU A 144 -9.28 -10.67 -10.85
C LEU A 144 -7.88 -10.32 -10.35
N GLU A 145 -7.01 -9.91 -11.25
CA GLU A 145 -5.64 -9.51 -10.94
C GLU A 145 -5.43 -8.01 -11.17
N ILE A 146 -4.66 -7.36 -10.29
CA ILE A 146 -4.14 -6.00 -10.50
C ILE A 146 -2.62 -6.12 -10.60
N ASN A 147 -2.11 -6.17 -11.83
CA ASN A 147 -0.70 -6.46 -12.10
C ASN A 147 0.13 -5.19 -12.34
N ASP A 148 -0.52 -4.09 -12.68
CA ASP A 148 0.10 -2.82 -13.01
C ASP A 148 -0.86 -1.64 -12.75
N TYR A 149 -0.38 -0.42 -12.98
CA TYR A 149 -1.19 0.79 -12.81
C TYR A 149 -2.44 0.81 -13.72
N PRO A 150 -2.35 0.51 -15.04
CA PRO A 150 -3.53 0.39 -15.90
C PRO A 150 -4.61 -0.61 -15.44
N SER A 151 -4.22 -1.64 -14.68
CA SER A 151 -5.17 -2.62 -14.14
C SER A 151 -6.19 -1.99 -13.20
N TYR A 152 -5.83 -0.94 -12.45
CA TYR A 152 -6.79 -0.21 -11.60
C TYR A 152 -7.90 0.46 -12.42
N TYR A 153 -7.53 1.11 -13.53
CA TYR A 153 -8.49 1.71 -14.46
C TYR A 153 -9.45 0.67 -15.04
N SER A 154 -8.88 -0.42 -15.56
CA SER A 154 -9.67 -1.53 -16.14
C SER A 154 -10.66 -2.10 -15.13
N LEU A 155 -10.25 -2.26 -13.87
CA LEU A 155 -11.13 -2.73 -12.81
C LEU A 155 -12.26 -1.74 -12.54
N VAL A 156 -11.96 -0.44 -12.41
CA VAL A 156 -13.00 0.57 -12.15
C VAL A 156 -13.99 0.69 -13.30
N GLU A 157 -13.54 0.63 -14.56
CA GLU A 157 -14.43 0.60 -15.72
C GLU A 157 -15.34 -0.63 -15.71
N TYR A 158 -14.78 -1.81 -15.39
CA TYR A 158 -15.56 -3.03 -15.22
C TYR A 158 -16.62 -2.89 -14.11
N LEU A 159 -16.25 -2.33 -12.95
CA LEU A 159 -17.18 -2.12 -11.85
C LEU A 159 -18.28 -1.11 -12.21
N SER A 160 -17.93 -0.02 -12.89
CA SER A 160 -18.87 0.98 -13.41
C SER A 160 -19.88 0.35 -14.37
N TYR A 161 -19.41 -0.44 -15.34
CA TYR A 161 -20.27 -1.16 -16.26
C TYR A 161 -21.19 -2.14 -15.52
N ARG A 162 -20.64 -2.95 -14.61
CA ARG A 162 -21.40 -3.98 -13.89
C ARG A 162 -22.47 -3.40 -12.97
N THR A 163 -22.17 -2.27 -12.32
CA THR A 163 -23.09 -1.60 -11.38
C THR A 163 -23.99 -0.57 -12.04
N GLN A 164 -23.77 -0.28 -13.33
CA GLN A 164 -24.42 0.81 -14.06
C GLN A 164 -24.23 2.18 -13.36
N ASP A 165 -23.07 2.37 -12.73
CA ASP A 165 -22.73 3.58 -11.99
C ASP A 165 -21.48 4.26 -12.60
N PRO A 166 -21.67 5.20 -13.55
CA PRO A 166 -20.56 5.93 -14.17
C PRO A 166 -19.82 6.84 -13.18
N SER A 167 -20.39 7.11 -12.00
CA SER A 167 -19.72 7.95 -11.00
C SER A 167 -18.47 7.29 -10.42
N LEU A 168 -18.34 5.95 -10.49
CA LEU A 168 -17.12 5.25 -10.07
C LEU A 168 -15.90 5.69 -10.88
N ILE A 169 -16.06 5.89 -12.19
CA ILE A 169 -14.97 6.36 -13.07
C ILE A 169 -14.62 7.81 -12.72
N ILE A 170 -15.62 8.67 -12.52
CA ILE A 170 -15.42 10.07 -12.16
C ILE A 170 -14.67 10.20 -10.84
N ASP A 171 -15.10 9.44 -9.83
CA ASP A 171 -14.44 9.46 -8.52
C ASP A 171 -13.01 8.95 -8.64
N PHE A 172 -12.76 7.87 -9.38
CA PHE A 172 -11.42 7.30 -9.55
C PHE A 172 -10.45 8.26 -10.24
N VAL A 173 -10.84 8.88 -11.36
CA VAL A 173 -10.00 9.83 -12.12
C VAL A 173 -9.61 11.05 -11.26
N ASN A 174 -10.45 11.45 -10.32
CA ASN A 174 -10.11 12.52 -9.39
C ASN A 174 -9.26 12.02 -8.22
N ALA A 175 -9.60 10.86 -7.68
CA ALA A 175 -8.91 10.21 -6.59
C ALA A 175 -7.44 9.87 -6.90
N GLU A 176 -7.15 9.32 -8.09
CA GLU A 176 -5.79 8.92 -8.49
C GLU A 176 -4.80 10.10 -8.52
N LYS A 177 -5.30 11.33 -8.56
CA LYS A 177 -4.45 12.53 -8.53
C LYS A 177 -3.84 12.80 -7.15
N LEU A 178 -4.31 12.10 -6.10
CA LEU A 178 -3.72 12.14 -4.77
C LEU A 178 -2.41 11.35 -4.68
N HIS A 179 -2.21 10.37 -5.57
CA HIS A 179 -0.93 9.67 -5.72
C HIS A 179 0.10 10.66 -6.30
N GLY A 180 1.00 11.12 -5.44
CA GLY A 180 1.98 12.18 -5.65
C GLY A 180 3.41 11.71 -5.85
N GLU A 181 3.76 10.46 -5.53
CA GLU A 181 5.16 10.00 -5.53
C GLU A 181 5.77 9.93 -6.95
N TYR A 182 5.02 9.47 -7.95
CA TYR A 182 5.52 9.33 -9.33
C TYR A 182 5.10 10.46 -10.27
N HIS A 183 4.09 11.22 -9.89
CA HIS A 183 3.65 12.43 -10.57
C HIS A 183 3.38 13.49 -9.49
N PRO A 184 4.40 14.23 -9.03
CA PRO A 184 4.22 15.26 -8.02
C PRO A 184 3.26 16.32 -8.56
N ARG A 185 1.99 16.20 -8.19
CA ARG A 185 0.95 17.16 -8.47
C ARG A 185 0.82 18.05 -7.25
N PRO A 186 0.65 19.37 -7.44
CA PRO A 186 0.31 20.24 -6.33
C PRO A 186 -0.94 19.68 -5.63
N GLN A 187 -0.79 19.36 -4.35
CA GLN A 187 -1.88 19.03 -3.44
C GLN A 187 -2.47 20.31 -2.81
N GLY A 188 -2.22 21.48 -3.40
CA GLY A 188 -2.79 22.75 -2.94
C GLY A 188 -4.27 22.85 -3.30
N GLU A 189 -4.62 23.74 -4.23
CA GLU A 189 -6.01 23.92 -4.65
C GLU A 189 -6.59 22.62 -5.24
N GLY A 190 -7.71 22.17 -4.67
CA GLY A 190 -8.44 20.98 -5.12
C GLY A 190 -8.10 19.69 -4.38
N PHE A 191 -7.25 19.70 -3.34
CA PHE A 191 -7.03 18.52 -2.48
C PHE A 191 -8.35 18.01 -1.90
N ASP A 192 -9.13 18.90 -1.27
CA ASP A 192 -10.43 18.57 -0.67
C ASP A 192 -11.35 17.85 -1.66
N ILE A 193 -11.40 18.32 -2.91
CA ILE A 193 -12.21 17.72 -3.97
C ILE A 193 -11.74 16.29 -4.25
N ARG A 194 -10.42 16.07 -4.39
CA ARG A 194 -9.86 14.74 -4.66
C ARG A 194 -10.05 13.80 -3.47
N ARG A 195 -9.87 14.30 -2.25
CA ARG A 195 -10.13 13.57 -0.98
C ARG A 195 -11.59 13.12 -0.92
N ASP A 196 -12.53 14.02 -1.20
CA ASP A 196 -13.96 13.72 -1.16
C ASP A 196 -14.31 12.64 -2.20
N HIS A 197 -13.69 12.66 -3.39
CA HIS A 197 -13.84 11.60 -4.39
C HIS A 197 -13.23 10.26 -3.95
N VAL A 198 -12.05 10.24 -3.31
CA VAL A 198 -11.50 9.00 -2.71
C VAL A 198 -12.47 8.41 -1.70
N ILE A 199 -12.93 9.22 -0.74
CA ILE A 199 -13.81 8.78 0.34
C ILE A 199 -15.13 8.27 -0.25
N ALA A 200 -15.71 8.99 -1.22
CA ALA A 200 -16.92 8.57 -1.90
C ALA A 200 -16.74 7.24 -2.64
N LEU A 201 -15.63 7.06 -3.36
CA LEU A 201 -15.34 5.83 -4.09
C LEU A 201 -15.16 4.63 -3.17
N ILE A 202 -14.33 4.77 -2.12
CA ILE A 202 -14.12 3.71 -1.13
C ILE A 202 -15.45 3.32 -0.50
N ARG A 203 -16.26 4.30 -0.07
CA ARG A 203 -17.57 4.06 0.52
C ARG A 203 -18.49 3.29 -0.44
N LYS A 204 -18.64 3.74 -1.70
CA LYS A 204 -19.46 3.06 -2.71
C LYS A 204 -19.01 1.62 -2.93
N ILE A 205 -17.70 1.39 -3.00
CA ILE A 205 -17.15 0.05 -3.17
C ILE A 205 -17.45 -0.82 -1.93
N LYS A 206 -17.18 -0.32 -0.72
CA LYS A 206 -17.44 -1.06 0.53
C LYS A 206 -18.92 -1.42 0.66
N GLU A 207 -19.81 -0.46 0.49
CA GLU A 207 -21.26 -0.63 0.71
C GLU A 207 -21.93 -1.47 -0.39
N ASN A 208 -21.68 -1.13 -1.66
CA ASN A 208 -22.47 -1.66 -2.77
C ASN A 208 -21.84 -2.88 -3.45
N ILE A 209 -20.51 -3.01 -3.39
CA ILE A 209 -19.78 -4.06 -4.09
C ILE A 209 -19.33 -5.14 -3.11
N LEU A 210 -18.58 -4.75 -2.07
CA LEU A 210 -18.06 -5.67 -1.07
C LEU A 210 -19.09 -6.03 0.01
N LYS A 211 -20.13 -5.19 0.19
CA LYS A 211 -21.18 -5.33 1.21
C LYS A 211 -20.62 -5.43 2.63
N ILE A 212 -19.64 -4.58 2.93
CA ILE A 212 -18.99 -4.46 4.23
C ILE A 212 -19.15 -3.03 4.78
N GLN A 213 -19.17 -2.91 6.11
CA GLN A 213 -19.26 -1.63 6.82
C GLN A 213 -17.89 -0.94 6.91
#